data_AF-B9E4U4-F1
#
_entry.id   AF-B9E4U4-F1
#
_cell.length_a   1.000
_cell.length_b   1.000
_cell.length_c   1.000
_cell.angle_alpha   90.00
_cell.angle_beta   90.00
_cell.angle_gamma   90.00
#
_symmetry.space_group_name_H-M   'P 1'
#
loop_
_entity.id
_entity.type
_entity.pdbx_description
1 polymer ?
#
loop_
_entity_poly.entity_id
_entity_poly.type
_entity_poly.pdbx_seq_one_letter_code
_entity_poly.pdbx_strand_id
1 'polypeptide(L)' 'MNNRLKEIRMREYMMNPKEFSKLIEVNLKTYYAWENGTSIPSMKKGLKIAEKLNKRLDDIWHLK' A
#
# COMPACT_ATOMS: atom_id res chain seq x y z
N MET A 1 -2.04 -1.23 -12.80
CA MET A 1 -2.06 -2.48 -11.99
C MET A 1 -3.14 -2.37 -10.94
N ASN A 2 -3.88 -3.44 -10.62
CA ASN A 2 -4.92 -3.41 -9.58
C ASN A 2 -4.29 -3.64 -8.19
N ASN A 3 -4.66 -2.77 -7.24
CA ASN A 3 -4.25 -2.86 -5.84
C ASN A 3 -5.39 -2.34 -4.93
N ARG A 4 -5.32 -2.65 -3.64
CA ARG A 4 -6.34 -2.28 -2.64
C ARG A 4 -5.87 -1.21 -1.64
N LEU A 5 -4.74 -0.53 -1.88
CA LEU A 5 -4.20 0.45 -0.93
C LEU A 5 -5.19 1.56 -0.60
N LYS A 6 -5.91 2.07 -1.59
CA LYS A 6 -6.92 3.12 -1.38
C LYS A 6 -8.05 2.64 -0.47
N GLU A 7 -8.54 1.44 -0.72
CA GLU A 7 -9.62 0.82 0.07
C GLU A 7 -9.16 0.60 1.52
N ILE A 8 -8.00 -0.02 1.71
CA ILE A 8 -7.39 -0.27 3.02
C ILE A 8 -7.22 1.05 3.78
N ARG A 9 -6.60 2.06 3.15
CA ARG A 9 -6.40 3.37 3.77
C ARG A 9 -7.72 4.01 4.20
N MET A 10 -8.72 4.01 3.34
CA MET A 10 -9.96 4.75 3.58
C MET A 10 -10.93 4.02 4.51
N ARG A 11 -11.00 2.68 4.44
CA ARG A 11 -12.00 1.89 5.18
C ARG A 11 -11.47 1.33 6.49
N GLU A 12 -10.21 0.91 6.53
CA GLU A 12 -9.66 0.23 7.71
C GLU A 12 -8.91 1.21 8.62
N TYR A 13 -8.19 2.17 8.03
CA TYR A 13 -7.39 3.14 8.79
C TYR A 13 -8.02 4.53 8.85
N MET A 14 -8.91 4.87 7.93
CA MET A 14 -9.55 6.19 7.81
C MET A 14 -8.55 7.36 7.80
N MET A 15 -7.38 7.13 7.18
CA MET A 15 -6.28 8.09 7.16
C MET A 15 -6.21 8.87 5.85
N ASN A 16 -5.66 10.08 5.92
CA ASN A 16 -5.23 10.76 4.70
C ASN A 16 -3.96 10.10 4.12
N PRO A 17 -3.63 10.32 2.83
CA PRO A 17 -2.45 9.74 2.19
C PRO A 17 -1.12 10.01 2.91
N LYS A 18 -0.97 11.17 3.56
CA LYS A 18 0.26 11.57 4.26
C LYS A 18 0.45 10.83 5.58
N GLU A 19 -0.64 10.55 6.30
CA GLU A 19 -0.61 9.72 7.52
C GLU A 19 -0.33 8.27 7.17
N PHE A 20 -1.04 7.75 6.17
CA PHE A 20 -0.90 6.35 5.78
C PHE A 20 0.48 6.04 5.19
N SER A 21 1.07 6.96 4.41
CA SER A 21 2.43 6.79 3.91
C SER A 21 3.47 6.71 5.03
N LYS A 22 3.29 7.49 6.11
CA LYS A 22 4.12 7.40 7.32
C LYS A 22 3.94 6.06 8.02
N LEU A 23 2.70 5.58 8.17
CA LEU A 23 2.41 4.27 8.77
C LEU A 23 3.19 3.16 8.07
N ILE A 24 3.11 3.10 6.73
CA ILE A 24 3.81 2.08 5.92
C ILE A 24 5.28 2.42 5.60
N GLU A 25 5.82 3.47 6.22
CA GLU A 25 7.21 3.92 6.10
C GLU A 25 7.68 4.12 4.66
N VAL A 26 6.94 4.94 3.92
CA VAL A 26 7.30 5.40 2.57
C VAL A 26 7.01 6.88 2.41
N ASN A 27 7.70 7.53 1.47
CA ASN A 27 7.37 8.90 1.13
C ASN A 27 6.00 8.98 0.41
N LEU A 28 5.36 10.14 0.48
CA LEU A 28 4.03 10.36 -0.08
C LEU A 28 3.96 10.18 -1.60
N LYS A 29 5.03 10.53 -2.33
CA LYS A 29 5.09 10.36 -3.80
C LYS A 29 5.05 8.88 -4.19
N THR A 30 5.86 8.06 -3.52
CA THR A 30 5.88 6.60 -3.69
C THR A 30 4.53 5.99 -3.34
N TYR A 31 3.93 6.44 -2.23
CA TYR A 31 2.59 6.01 -1.86
C TYR A 31 1.55 6.27 -2.96
N TYR A 32 1.50 7.50 -3.49
CA TYR A 32 0.56 7.84 -4.57
C TYR A 32 0.78 7.01 -5.83
N ALA A 33 2.04 6.79 -6.23
CA ALA A 33 2.34 5.96 -7.39
C ALA A 33 1.83 4.52 -7.22
N TRP A 34 1.88 3.98 -6.01
CA TRP A 34 1.34 2.66 -5.69
C TRP A 34 -0.18 2.66 -5.59
N GLU A 35 -0.79 3.61 -4.86
CA GLU A 35 -2.26 3.72 -4.72
C GLU A 35 -2.93 3.84 -6.09
N ASN A 36 -2.37 4.67 -6.98
CA ASN A 36 -2.88 4.86 -8.34
C ASN A 36 -2.49 3.74 -9.31
N GLY A 37 -1.69 2.76 -8.86
CA GLY A 37 -1.28 1.61 -9.67
C GLY A 37 -0.34 1.95 -10.82
N THR A 38 0.35 3.10 -10.75
CA THR A 38 1.39 3.56 -11.70
C THR A 38 2.70 2.80 -11.51
N SER A 39 2.98 2.34 -10.30
CA SER A 39 4.08 1.42 -10.00
C SER A 39 3.69 0.46 -8.87
N ILE A 40 4.51 -0.55 -8.65
CA ILE A 40 4.37 -1.51 -7.54
C ILE A 40 5.65 -1.54 -6.71
N PRO A 41 5.59 -1.92 -5.42
CA PRO A 41 6.78 -2.12 -4.63
C PRO A 41 7.59 -3.32 -5.15
N SER A 42 8.87 -3.38 -4.79
CA SER A 42 9.64 -4.63 -4.92
C SER A 42 9.06 -5.70 -4.00
N MET A 43 9.28 -6.98 -4.31
CA MET A 43 8.78 -8.11 -3.50
C MET A 43 9.11 -7.96 -2.01
N LYS A 44 10.38 -7.65 -1.70
CA LYS A 44 10.84 -7.43 -0.31
C LYS A 44 10.12 -6.28 0.39
N LYS A 45 9.88 -5.16 -0.30
CA LYS A 45 9.20 -4.00 0.30
C LYS A 45 7.70 -4.25 0.43
N GLY A 46 7.09 -4.91 -0.56
CA GLY A 46 5.68 -5.33 -0.52
C GLY A 46 5.41 -6.24 0.66
N LEU A 47 6.24 -7.28 0.87
CA LEU A 47 6.11 -8.19 2.01
C LEU A 47 6.17 -7.46 3.36
N LYS A 48 7.14 -6.55 3.54
CA LYS A 48 7.24 -5.75 4.77
C LYS A 48 6.00 -4.90 5.04
N ILE A 49 5.39 -4.35 3.99
CA ILE A 49 4.16 -3.56 4.11
C ILE A 49 2.99 -4.48 4.44
N ALA A 50 2.91 -5.65 3.79
CA ALA A 50 1.87 -6.63 4.05
C ALA A 50 1.90 -7.13 5.50
N GLU A 51 3.08 -7.46 6.02
CA GLU A 51 3.30 -7.80 7.44
C GLU A 51 2.80 -6.69 8.37
N LYS A 52 3.17 -5.43 8.08
CA LYS A 52 2.75 -4.29 8.90
C LYS A 52 1.24 -4.05 8.88
N LEU A 53 0.60 -4.29 7.74
CA LEU A 53 -0.85 -4.15 7.59
C LEU A 53 -1.61 -5.42 8.03
N ASN A 54 -0.90 -6.44 8.53
CA ASN A 54 -1.44 -7.75 8.89
C ASN A 54 -2.28 -8.37 7.75
N LYS A 55 -1.73 -8.36 6.54
CA LYS A 55 -2.35 -8.85 5.31
C LYS A 55 -1.36 -9.70 4.53
N ARG A 56 -1.85 -10.50 3.60
CA ARG A 56 -0.99 -11.14 2.60
C ARG A 56 -0.63 -10.14 1.51
N LEU A 57 0.46 -10.39 0.79
CA LEU A 57 0.88 -9.51 -0.31
C LEU A 57 -0.20 -9.40 -1.39
N ASP A 58 -0.84 -10.51 -1.72
CA ASP A 58 -1.90 -10.64 -2.71
C ASP A 58 -3.24 -10.05 -2.26
N ASP A 59 -3.46 -9.84 -0.96
CA ASP A 59 -4.61 -9.07 -0.46
C ASP A 59 -4.48 -7.57 -0.77
N ILE A 60 -3.26 -7.08 -1.03
CA ILE A 60 -2.96 -5.67 -1.28
C ILE A 60 -2.67 -5.42 -2.76
N TRP A 61 -1.80 -6.23 -3.39
CA TRP A 61 -1.44 -6.11 -4.79
C TRP A 61 -1.80 -7.39 -5.54
N HIS A 62 -2.73 -7.29 -6.49
CA HIS A 62 -3.14 -8.45 -7.28
C HIS A 62 -2.06 -8.74 -8.33
N LEU A 63 -1.13 -9.64 -7.99
CA LEU A 63 -0.16 -10.19 -8.91
C LEU A 63 -0.92 -11.15 -9.84
N LYS A 64 -0.98 -10.82 -11.14
CA LYS A 64 -1.45 -11.75 -12.17
C LYS A 64 -0.38 -12.80 -12.44
#